data_AF-A0A522EAE1-F1
#
_entry.id   AF-A0A522EAE1-F1
#
_cell.length_a   1.000
_cell.length_b   1.000
_cell.length_c   1.000
_cell.angle_alpha   90.00
_cell.angle_beta   90.00
_cell.angle_gamma   90.00
#
_symmetry.space_group_name_H-M   'P 1'
#
loop_
_entity.id
_entity.type
_entity.pdbx_description
1 polymer ?
#
loop_
_entity_poly.entity_id
_entity_poly.type
_entity_poly.pdbx_seq_one_letter_code
_entity_poly.pdbx_strand_id
1 'polypeptide(L)'
;MRRLLDKPSHWLHTSSPLSPRSFLVTSANSMDAKTLRAKSPTALVAQMEETYARLKELRFKRSSNQLKDVREVRELKRDVARIKTLLAQSSQEGTNKAV
;
A
#
# COMPACT_ATOMS: atom_id res chain seq x y z
N MET A 1 58.78 -15.43 -14.21
CA MET A 1 57.57 -15.88 -14.92
C MET A 1 56.31 -15.40 -14.19
N ARG A 2 55.67 -14.32 -14.66
CA ARG A 2 54.25 -14.01 -14.39
C ARG A 2 53.76 -12.82 -15.22
N ARG A 3 52.48 -12.91 -15.59
CA ARG A 3 51.55 -11.88 -16.12
C ARG A 3 51.36 -11.84 -17.64
N LEU A 4 50.72 -12.89 -18.14
CA LEU A 4 49.77 -12.78 -19.26
C LEU A 4 48.39 -12.44 -18.66
N LEU A 5 47.89 -11.25 -18.96
CA LEU A 5 46.54 -10.92 -19.44
C LEU A 5 46.36 -9.41 -19.23
N ASP A 6 46.59 -8.68 -20.31
CA ASP A 6 46.26 -7.27 -20.45
C ASP A 6 44.73 -7.14 -20.42
N LYS A 7 44.19 -6.50 -19.38
CA LYS A 7 42.75 -6.23 -19.26
C LYS A 7 42.47 -4.85 -19.88
N PRO A 8 41.56 -4.73 -20.87
CA PRO A 8 41.28 -3.44 -21.48
C PRO A 8 40.56 -2.49 -20.51
N SER A 9 41.01 -1.23 -20.48
CA SER A 9 40.68 -0.15 -19.55
C SER A 9 39.25 0.42 -19.62
N HIS A 10 38.32 -0.23 -20.32
CA HIS A 10 36.91 0.19 -20.38
C HIS A 10 36.01 -0.48 -19.32
N TRP A 11 36.56 -1.35 -18.46
CA TRP A 11 35.80 -2.12 -17.46
C TRP A 11 35.49 -1.41 -16.13
N LEU A 12 35.79 -0.11 -15.99
CA LEU A 12 35.55 0.63 -14.74
C LEU A 12 35.00 2.06 -14.94
N HIS A 13 34.11 2.27 -15.92
CA HIS A 13 33.32 3.50 -15.99
C HIS A 13 31.85 3.19 -16.33
N THR A 14 31.17 2.47 -15.46
CA THR A 14 29.71 2.57 -15.36
C THR A 14 29.39 3.35 -14.10
N SER A 15 29.62 4.67 -14.14
CA SER A 15 28.83 5.59 -13.32
C SER A 15 27.40 5.57 -13.87
N SER A 16 26.71 4.44 -13.68
CA SER A 16 25.26 4.39 -13.86
C SER A 16 24.68 5.32 -12.82
N PRO A 17 24.10 6.49 -13.19
CA PRO A 17 23.31 7.23 -12.24
C PRO A 17 22.18 6.30 -11.84
N LEU A 18 22.05 6.05 -10.54
CA LEU A 18 20.86 5.43 -9.97
C LEU A 18 19.65 6.14 -10.58
N SER A 19 19.01 5.48 -11.54
CA SER A 19 17.75 5.94 -12.10
C SER A 19 16.83 6.18 -10.90
N PRO A 20 16.30 7.41 -10.70
CA PRO A 20 15.28 7.62 -9.70
C PRO A 20 14.06 6.86 -10.23
N ARG A 21 13.90 5.63 -9.76
CA ARG A 21 12.75 4.78 -10.07
C ARG A 21 11.54 5.53 -9.55
N SER A 22 10.91 6.30 -10.43
CA SER A 22 9.76 7.15 -10.15
C SER A 22 8.61 6.24 -9.73
N PHE A 23 8.54 5.93 -8.43
CA PHE A 23 7.45 5.21 -7.80
C PHE A 23 6.24 6.13 -7.65
N LEU A 24 5.77 6.70 -8.76
CA LEU A 24 4.40 7.19 -8.83
C LEU A 24 3.50 5.97 -9.00
N VAL A 25 3.33 5.22 -7.90
CA VAL A 25 2.26 4.23 -7.76
C VAL A 25 0.98 5.02 -7.51
N THR A 26 0.41 5.55 -8.59
CA THR A 26 -0.95 6.04 -8.59
C THR A 26 -1.85 4.80 -8.66
N SER A 27 -2.25 4.27 -7.50
CA SER A 27 -3.34 3.28 -7.46
C SER A 27 -4.62 4.02 -7.82
N ALA A 28 -5.13 3.78 -9.03
CA ALA A 28 -6.28 4.49 -9.59
C ALA A 28 -7.61 4.18 -8.88
N ASN A 29 -7.68 3.16 -8.02
CA ASN A 29 -8.88 2.79 -7.27
C ASN A 29 -8.59 2.65 -5.77
N SER A 30 -8.57 3.76 -5.05
CA SER A 30 -8.46 3.71 -3.58
C SER A 30 -9.47 4.65 -2.95
N MET A 31 -10.18 4.20 -1.91
CA MET A 31 -11.18 5.02 -1.22
C MET A 31 -10.58 6.37 -0.81
N ASP A 32 -11.21 7.46 -1.27
CA ASP A 32 -10.76 8.81 -0.98
C ASP A 32 -10.87 9.13 0.50
N ALA A 33 -9.77 9.58 1.10
CA ALA A 33 -9.75 9.96 2.51
C ALA A 33 -10.71 11.11 2.84
N LYS A 34 -11.09 11.92 1.84
CA LYS A 34 -12.08 13.00 2.01
C LYS A 34 -13.49 12.45 2.21
N THR A 35 -13.88 11.41 1.48
CA THR A 35 -15.24 10.84 1.57
C THR A 35 -15.42 10.02 2.84
N LEU A 36 -14.35 9.41 3.36
CA LEU A 36 -14.38 8.67 4.62
C LEU A 36 -14.56 9.57 5.84
N ARG A 37 -14.01 10.80 5.83
CA ARG A 37 -14.16 11.76 6.95
C ARG A 37 -15.59 12.27 7.14
N ALA A 38 -16.39 12.30 6.08
CA ALA A 38 -17.77 12.76 6.15
C ALA A 38 -18.74 11.73 6.75
N LYS A 39 -18.30 10.48 6.95
CA LYS A 39 -19.13 9.38 7.45
C LYS A 39 -19.15 9.34 8.97
N SER A 40 -20.24 8.83 9.54
CA SER A 40 -20.34 8.59 10.98
C SER A 40 -19.37 7.48 11.43
N PRO A 41 -18.92 7.48 12.68
CA PRO A 41 -18.03 6.44 13.21
C PRO A 41 -18.65 5.04 13.12
N THR A 42 -19.96 4.91 13.32
CA THR A 42 -20.68 3.64 13.19
C THR A 42 -20.70 3.14 11.74
N ALA A 43 -20.90 4.03 10.77
CA ALA A 43 -20.85 3.68 9.34
C ALA A 43 -19.44 3.28 8.88
N LEU A 44 -18.40 3.88 9.48
CA LEU A 44 -17.01 3.51 9.21
C LEU A 44 -16.69 2.09 9.70
N VAL A 45 -17.20 1.70 10.87
CA VAL A 45 -17.04 0.33 11.38
C VAL A 45 -17.77 -0.68 10.48
N ALA A 46 -19.01 -0.39 10.07
CA ALA A 46 -19.74 -1.27 9.15
C ALA A 46 -18.99 -1.46 7.81
N GLN A 47 -18.46 -0.38 7.23
CA GLN A 47 -17.64 -0.46 6.01
C GLN A 47 -16.33 -1.23 6.22
N MET A 48 -15.74 -1.12 7.42
CA MET A 48 -14.57 -1.93 7.78
C MET A 48 -14.91 -3.43 7.78
N GLU A 49 -16.06 -3.82 8.34
CA GLU A 49 -16.49 -5.22 8.36
C GLU A 49 -16.75 -5.76 6.95
N GLU A 50 -17.40 -4.97 6.10
CA GLU A 50 -17.65 -5.33 4.70
C GLU A 50 -16.33 -5.53 3.91
N THR A 51 -15.37 -4.60 4.08
CA THR A 51 -14.04 -4.73 3.44
C THR A 51 -13.27 -5.94 3.96
N TYR A 52 -13.42 -6.31 5.24
CA TYR A 52 -12.86 -7.55 5.79
C TYR A 52 -13.51 -8.81 5.21
N ALA A 53 -14.83 -8.83 5.03
CA ALA A 53 -15.54 -9.94 4.40
C ALA A 53 -15.03 -10.16 2.96
N ARG A 54 -14.88 -9.07 2.19
CA ARG A 54 -14.32 -9.13 0.83
C ARG A 54 -12.87 -9.62 0.83
N LEU A 55 -12.05 -9.20 1.80
CA LEU A 55 -10.69 -9.72 1.96
C LEU A 55 -10.67 -11.22 2.25
N LYS A 56 -11.61 -11.75 3.04
CA LYS A 56 -11.72 -13.21 3.27
C LYS A 56 -12.00 -13.94 1.96
N GLU A 57 -12.97 -13.47 1.18
CA GLU A 57 -13.30 -14.04 -0.11
C GLU A 57 -12.10 -14.06 -1.06
N LEU A 58 -11.38 -12.94 -1.19
CA LEU A 58 -10.19 -12.88 -2.03
C LEU A 58 -9.06 -13.78 -1.52
N ARG A 59 -8.94 -14.01 -0.21
CA ARG A 59 -7.98 -14.97 0.34
C ARG A 59 -8.36 -16.41 -0.02
N PHE A 60 -9.65 -16.75 0.00
CA PHE A 60 -10.12 -18.06 -0.45
C PHE A 60 -9.85 -18.26 -1.95
N LYS A 61 -10.19 -17.28 -2.78
CA LYS A 61 -9.87 -17.31 -4.23
C LYS A 61 -8.36 -17.38 -4.50
N ARG A 62 -7.56 -16.75 -3.65
CA ARG A 62 -6.10 -16.84 -3.73
C ARG A 62 -5.61 -18.25 -3.41
N SER A 63 -6.17 -18.90 -2.39
CA SER A 63 -5.79 -20.28 -2.06
C SER A 63 -6.19 -21.30 -3.13
N SER A 64 -7.24 -21.03 -3.91
CA SER A 64 -7.63 -21.85 -5.07
C SER A 64 -6.89 -21.48 -6.36
N ASN A 65 -5.93 -20.55 -6.32
CA ASN A 65 -5.23 -19.99 -7.49
C ASN A 65 -6.15 -19.34 -8.55
N GLN A 66 -7.39 -18.97 -8.20
CA GLN A 66 -8.37 -18.36 -9.12
C GLN A 66 -8.43 -16.83 -9.02
N LEU A 67 -7.48 -16.21 -8.31
CA LEU A 67 -7.44 -14.76 -8.12
C LEU A 67 -6.90 -14.05 -9.37
N LYS A 68 -7.79 -13.39 -10.12
CA LYS A 68 -7.44 -12.61 -11.32
C LYS A 68 -6.69 -11.31 -10.97
N ASP A 69 -7.22 -10.54 -10.01
CA ASP A 69 -6.70 -9.22 -9.68
C ASP A 69 -6.04 -9.18 -8.29
N VAL A 70 -4.71 -9.37 -8.27
CA VAL A 70 -3.91 -9.29 -7.03
C VAL A 70 -3.90 -7.87 -6.45
N ARG A 71 -4.10 -6.84 -7.30
CA ARG A 71 -4.11 -5.43 -6.89
C ARG A 71 -5.26 -5.12 -5.94
N GLU A 72 -6.43 -5.74 -6.15
CA GLU A 72 -7.62 -5.54 -5.34
C GLU A 72 -7.35 -5.85 -3.85
N VAL A 73 -6.59 -6.93 -3.58
CA VAL A 73 -6.19 -7.29 -2.21
C VAL A 73 -5.37 -6.19 -1.54
N ARG A 74 -4.49 -5.52 -2.30
CA ARG A 74 -3.65 -4.42 -1.78
C ARG A 74 -4.48 -3.16 -1.54
N GLU A 75 -5.45 -2.88 -2.39
CA GLU A 75 -6.33 -1.72 -2.28
C GLU A 75 -7.24 -1.86 -1.06
N LEU A 76 -7.91 -3.00 -0.90
CA LEU A 76 -8.76 -3.27 0.28
C LEU A 76 -7.98 -3.18 1.60
N LYS A 77 -6.72 -3.64 1.63
CA LYS A 77 -5.86 -3.48 2.82
C LYS A 77 -5.58 -2.01 3.14
N ARG A 78 -5.35 -1.18 2.13
CA ARG A 78 -5.13 0.26 2.32
C ARG A 78 -6.40 0.95 2.80
N ASP A 79 -7.55 0.56 2.27
CA ASP A 79 -8.83 1.14 2.66
C ASP A 79 -9.13 0.84 4.15
N VAL A 80 -8.92 -0.40 4.60
CA VAL A 80 -9.00 -0.77 6.02
C VAL A 80 -8.03 0.07 6.87
N ALA A 81 -6.78 0.24 6.42
CA ALA A 81 -5.80 1.04 7.15
C ALA A 81 -6.25 2.50 7.30
N ARG A 82 -6.77 3.11 6.24
CA ARG A 82 -7.29 4.49 6.29
C ARG A 82 -8.47 4.63 7.25
N ILE A 83 -9.43 3.69 7.23
CA ILE A 83 -10.58 3.71 8.15
C ILE A 83 -10.09 3.66 9.61
N LYS A 84 -9.15 2.75 9.92
CA LYS A 84 -8.55 2.67 11.26
C LYS A 84 -7.83 3.95 11.66
N THR A 85 -7.09 4.58 10.76
CA THR A 85 -6.43 5.87 11.02
C THR A 85 -7.44 6.96 11.38
N LEU A 86 -8.56 7.05 10.66
CA LEU A 86 -9.59 8.05 10.96
C LEU A 86 -10.25 7.81 12.33
N LEU A 87 -10.58 6.56 12.66
CA LEU A 87 -11.11 6.21 13.98
C LEU A 87 -10.13 6.57 15.10
N ALA A 88 -8.84 6.31 14.90
CA ALA A 88 -7.80 6.69 15.84
C ALA A 88 -7.68 8.23 15.97
N GLN A 89 -7.73 8.97 14.86
CA GLN A 89 -7.71 10.44 14.87
C GLN A 89 -8.88 11.02 15.67
N SER A 90 -10.10 10.54 15.43
CA SER A 90 -11.27 10.98 16.21
C SER A 90 -11.14 10.67 17.70
N SER A 91 -10.53 9.54 18.05
CA SER A 91 -10.27 9.19 19.45
C SER A 91 -9.25 10.15 20.10
N GLN A 92 -8.19 10.53 19.39
CA GLN A 92 -7.14 11.43 19.88
C GLN A 92 -7.57 12.90 19.94
N GLU A 93 -8.44 13.35 19.03
CA GLU A 93 -9.01 14.72 19.07
C GLU A 93 -9.86 14.95 20.31
N GLY A 94 -10.55 13.90 20.80
CA GLY A 94 -11.30 13.96 22.07
C GLY A 94 -10.40 14.12 23.28
N THR A 95 -9.22 13.47 23.29
CA THR A 95 -8.28 13.55 24.42
C THR A 95 -7.50 14.87 24.45
N ASN A 96 -7.09 15.40 23.29
CA ASN A 96 -6.31 16.64 23.22
C ASN A 96 -7.12 17.91 23.57
N LYS A 97 -8.45 17.89 23.45
CA LYS A 97 -9.30 19.02 23.87
C LYS A 97 -9.49 19.11 25.39
N ALA A 98 -9.14 18.06 26.13
CA ALA A 98 -9.31 17.97 27.57
C ALA A 98 -8.04 18.32 28.38
N VAL A 99 -6.95 18.71 27.68
CA VAL A 99 -5.66 19.16 28.24
C VAL A 99 -5.51 20.65 27.97
#